data_AF-A0A535Y8F2-F1
#
_entry.id   AF-A0A535Y8F2-F1
#
_cell.length_a   1.000
_cell.length_b   1.000
_cell.length_c   1.000
_cell.angle_alpha   90.00
_cell.angle_beta   90.00
_cell.angle_gamma   90.00
#
_symmetry.space_group_name_H-M   'P 1'
#
loop_
_entity.id
_entity.type
_entity.pdbx_description
1 polymer ?
#
loop_
_entity_poly.entity_id
_entity_poly.type
_entity_poly.pdbx_seq_one_letter_code
_entity_poly.pdbx_strand_id
1 'polypeptide(L)'
;MQCPRCHAENRAGRRFCGECGLSVALTCPSCGFLNEGSEKFCGGCGAPMTPSAATVRPSRSPQSYTPKHLAERILTSKAALEGERKQVTVLFADLKGTMELLADDGGGASLRGHRQPGYV
;
A
#
# COMPACT_ATOMS: atom_id res chain seq x y z
N MET A 1 -16.78 5.47 19.46
CA MET A 1 -17.55 6.30 18.50
C MET A 1 -18.82 6.79 19.18
N GLN A 2 -19.06 8.11 19.20
CA GLN A 2 -20.13 8.72 19.98
C GLN A 2 -21.44 8.78 19.20
N CYS A 3 -22.57 8.39 19.81
CA CYS A 3 -23.88 8.47 19.16
C CYS A 3 -24.35 9.92 19.03
N PRO A 4 -24.80 10.40 17.86
CA PRO A 4 -25.23 11.79 17.69
C PRO A 4 -26.59 12.11 18.35
N ARG A 5 -27.37 11.09 18.75
CA ARG A 5 -28.70 11.28 19.37
C ARG A 5 -28.67 11.24 20.88
N CYS A 6 -28.00 10.25 21.47
CA CYS A 6 -27.97 10.05 22.92
C CYS A 6 -26.59 10.27 23.54
N HIS A 7 -25.57 10.60 22.73
CA HIS A 7 -24.19 10.84 23.15
C HIS A 7 -23.47 9.67 23.85
N ALA A 8 -24.09 8.48 23.90
CA ALA A 8 -23.46 7.26 24.40
C ALA A 8 -22.23 6.88 23.55
N GLU A 9 -21.18 6.44 24.23
CA GLU A 9 -19.97 5.91 23.60
C GLU A 9 -20.21 4.47 23.12
N ASN A 10 -19.93 4.19 21.85
CA ASN A 10 -20.09 2.87 21.25
C ASN A 10 -18.73 2.28 20.85
N ARG A 11 -18.62 0.94 20.92
CA ARG A 11 -17.47 0.20 20.39
C ARG A 11 -17.34 0.42 18.87
N ALA A 12 -16.09 0.55 18.39
CA ALA A 12 -15.76 0.58 16.97
C ALA A 12 -16.37 -0.63 16.21
N GLY A 13 -16.85 -0.42 14.99
CA GLY A 13 -17.51 -1.46 14.18
C GLY A 13 -19.00 -1.69 14.48
N ARG A 14 -19.62 -1.02 15.47
CA ARG A 14 -21.07 -1.14 15.67
C ARG A 14 -21.82 -0.42 14.54
N ARG A 15 -22.87 -1.07 14.01
CA ARG A 15 -23.79 -0.47 13.02
C ARG A 15 -24.90 0.36 13.66
N PHE A 16 -25.28 0.01 14.89
CA PHE A 16 -26.33 0.66 15.68
C PHE A 16 -25.86 0.97 17.09
N CYS A 17 -26.40 2.03 17.68
CA CYS A 17 -26.15 2.41 19.06
C CYS A 17 -26.74 1.37 20.02
N GLY A 18 -25.95 0.93 21.00
CA GLY A 18 -26.39 -0.04 22.01
C GLY A 18 -27.47 0.48 22.97
N GLU A 19 -27.59 1.79 23.13
CA GLU A 19 -28.53 2.44 24.06
C GLU A 19 -29.84 2.87 23.39
N CYS A 20 -29.76 3.54 22.23
CA CYS A 20 -30.92 4.15 21.58
C CYS A 20 -31.30 3.56 20.21
N GLY A 21 -30.55 2.57 19.72
CA GLY A 21 -30.82 1.88 18.44
C GLY A 21 -30.57 2.68 17.17
N LEU A 22 -30.16 3.95 17.25
CA LEU A 22 -29.84 4.76 16.06
C LEU A 22 -28.69 4.14 15.27
N SER A 23 -28.76 4.14 13.93
CA SER A 23 -27.64 3.76 13.08
C SER A 23 -26.47 4.73 13.27
N VAL A 24 -25.28 4.17 13.52
CA VAL A 24 -24.03 4.92 13.65
C VAL A 24 -23.04 4.60 12.52
N ALA A 25 -23.51 3.92 11.47
CA ALA A 25 -22.79 3.72 10.22
C ALA A 25 -22.57 5.06 9.49
N LEU A 26 -21.47 5.16 8.74
CA LEU A 26 -21.11 6.37 8.01
C LEU A 26 -21.27 6.17 6.51
N THR A 27 -21.99 7.07 5.85
CA THR A 27 -22.10 7.07 4.39
C THR A 27 -20.87 7.76 3.79
N CYS A 28 -20.25 7.12 2.79
CA CYS A 28 -19.11 7.69 2.08
C CYS A 28 -19.57 8.94 1.28
N PRO A 29 -18.96 10.11 1.48
CA PRO A 29 -19.32 11.32 0.74
C PRO A 29 -18.94 11.25 -0.75
N SER A 30 -18.01 10.38 -1.13
CA SER A 30 -17.53 10.26 -2.53
C SER A 30 -18.35 9.30 -3.38
N CYS A 31 -18.90 8.22 -2.80
CA CYS A 31 -19.60 7.18 -3.57
C CYS A 31 -20.91 6.67 -2.96
N GLY A 32 -21.30 7.15 -1.77
CA GLY A 32 -22.54 6.72 -1.10
C GLY A 32 -22.49 5.36 -0.40
N PHE A 33 -21.35 4.65 -0.41
CA PHE A 33 -21.21 3.36 0.27
C PHE A 33 -21.36 3.49 1.80
N LEU A 34 -22.06 2.53 2.42
CA LEU A 34 -22.25 2.47 3.87
C LEU A 34 -21.06 1.78 4.55
N ASN A 35 -20.31 2.54 5.33
CA ASN A 35 -19.12 2.12 6.06
C ASN A 35 -19.43 1.95 7.55
N GLU A 36 -18.66 1.11 8.24
CA GLU A 36 -18.69 1.05 9.70
C GLU A 36 -18.07 2.33 10.27
N GLY A 37 -18.65 2.88 11.35
CA GLY A 37 -18.32 4.25 11.76
C GLY A 37 -16.93 4.48 12.37
N SER A 38 -16.02 3.50 12.27
CA SER A 38 -14.60 3.62 12.64
C SER A 38 -13.64 3.47 11.46
N GLU A 39 -14.14 3.24 10.25
CA GLU A 39 -13.30 3.05 9.06
C GLU A 39 -12.67 4.36 8.61
N LYS A 40 -11.35 4.35 8.35
CA LYS A 40 -10.60 5.52 7.88
C LYS A 40 -10.74 5.73 6.38
N PHE A 41 -10.99 4.66 5.63
CA PHE A 41 -11.16 4.64 4.19
C PHE A 41 -12.45 3.90 3.83
N CYS A 42 -13.07 4.30 2.74
CA CYS A 42 -14.28 3.69 2.23
C CYS A 42 -13.99 2.28 1.69
N GLY A 43 -14.70 1.26 2.19
CA GLY A 43 -14.61 -0.11 1.66
C GLY A 43 -15.09 -0.27 0.22
N GLY A 44 -15.92 0.66 -0.29
CA GLY A 44 -16.46 0.62 -1.65
C GLY A 44 -15.60 1.31 -2.72
N CYS A 45 -14.89 2.40 -2.37
CA CYS A 45 -14.12 3.19 -3.35
C CYS A 45 -12.71 3.59 -2.90
N GLY A 46 -12.30 3.27 -1.67
CA GLY A 46 -11.00 3.62 -1.11
C GLY A 46 -10.81 5.09 -0.72
N ALA A 47 -11.80 5.96 -0.94
CA ALA A 47 -11.71 7.37 -0.55
C ALA A 47 -11.64 7.52 0.99
N PRO A 48 -10.90 8.50 1.53
CA PRO A 48 -10.81 8.71 2.97
C PRO A 48 -12.16 9.20 3.54
N MET A 49 -12.59 8.63 4.68
CA MET A 49 -13.90 8.91 5.30
C MET A 49 -13.94 10.23 6.07
N THR A 50 -12.81 10.60 6.67
CA THR A 50 -12.57 11.97 7.09
C THR A 50 -11.80 12.67 5.97
N PRO A 51 -12.17 13.90 5.58
CA PRO A 51 -11.22 14.75 4.91
C PRO A 51 -10.09 14.97 5.91
N SER A 52 -9.05 14.13 5.82
CA SER A 52 -7.81 14.45 6.48
C SER A 52 -7.50 15.86 5.98
N ALA A 53 -7.23 16.78 6.90
CA ALA A 53 -6.31 17.85 6.61
C ALA A 53 -4.92 17.23 6.36
N ALA A 54 -4.84 16.26 5.44
CA ALA A 54 -3.81 16.25 4.45
C ALA A 54 -3.88 17.68 3.93
N THR A 55 -2.99 18.51 4.46
CA THR A 55 -2.31 19.51 3.68
C THR A 55 -2.31 18.91 2.30
N VAL A 56 -3.15 19.44 1.41
CA VAL A 56 -2.95 19.26 0.00
C VAL A 56 -1.56 19.84 -0.13
N ARG A 57 -0.52 19.02 0.04
CA ARG A 57 0.73 19.28 -0.63
C ARG A 57 0.19 19.39 -2.03
N PRO A 58 0.16 20.58 -2.63
CA PRO A 58 -0.15 20.64 -4.04
C PRO A 58 0.74 19.56 -4.61
N SER A 59 0.13 18.54 -5.22
CA SER A 59 0.89 17.67 -6.10
C SER A 59 1.66 18.67 -6.93
N ARG A 60 2.98 18.77 -6.69
CA ARG A 60 3.79 19.80 -7.34
C ARG A 60 3.69 19.37 -8.77
N SER A 61 2.76 20.00 -9.48
CA SER A 61 2.45 19.55 -10.79
C SER A 61 3.77 19.70 -11.55
N PRO A 62 4.13 18.75 -12.42
CA PRO A 62 5.42 18.83 -13.11
C PRO A 62 5.64 20.21 -13.74
N GLN A 63 4.55 20.88 -14.12
CA GLN A 63 4.53 22.27 -14.60
C GLN A 63 5.22 23.29 -13.68
N SER A 64 5.26 23.07 -12.35
CA SER A 64 5.88 23.99 -11.38
C SER A 64 7.42 23.97 -11.38
N TYR A 65 8.04 22.89 -11.84
CA TYR A 65 9.51 22.75 -11.88
C TYR A 65 10.05 22.43 -13.28
N THR A 66 9.17 22.24 -14.28
CA THR A 66 9.59 21.92 -15.66
C THR A 66 9.73 23.21 -16.48
N PRO A 67 10.94 23.59 -16.91
CA PRO A 67 11.17 24.69 -17.85
C PRO A 67 10.36 24.51 -19.14
N LYS A 68 9.86 25.61 -19.74
CA LYS A 68 8.96 25.59 -20.92
C LYS A 68 9.50 24.73 -22.06
N HIS A 69 10.78 24.88 -22.40
CA HIS A 69 11.43 24.10 -23.46
C HIS A 69 11.46 22.59 -23.18
N LEU A 70 11.56 22.17 -21.91
CA LEU A 70 11.50 20.75 -21.56
C LEU A 70 10.07 20.20 -21.59
N ALA A 71 9.08 20.99 -21.16
CA ALA A 71 7.67 20.62 -21.27
C ALA A 71 7.25 20.46 -22.73
N GLU A 72 7.66 21.38 -23.61
CA GLU A 72 7.42 21.33 -25.05
C GLU A 72 8.04 20.07 -25.67
N ARG A 73 9.27 19.72 -25.30
CA ARG A 73 9.95 18.50 -25.76
C ARG A 73 9.23 17.22 -25.32
N ILE A 74 8.76 17.15 -24.08
CA ILE A 74 8.02 15.99 -23.57
C ILE A 74 6.68 15.81 -24.30
N LEU A 75 5.97 16.92 -24.54
CA LEU A 75 4.69 16.90 -25.26
C LEU A 75 4.87 16.51 -26.73
N THR A 76 5.92 17.02 -27.39
CA THR A 76 6.23 16.68 -28.79
C THR A 76 6.77 15.27 -28.95
N SER A 77 7.49 14.73 -27.96
CA SER A 77 7.98 13.36 -27.97
C SER A 77 6.95 12.33 -27.47
N LYS A 78 5.76 12.75 -27.04
CA LYS A 78 4.73 11.86 -26.48
C LYS A 78 4.38 10.71 -27.41
N ALA A 79 4.23 10.98 -28.71
CA ALA A 79 3.95 9.98 -29.72
C ALA A 79 5.10 8.98 -29.95
N ALA A 80 6.35 9.35 -29.61
CA ALA A 80 7.51 8.45 -29.67
C ALA A 80 7.62 7.54 -28.42
N LEU A 81 6.95 7.90 -27.32
CA LEU A 81 6.94 7.17 -26.05
C LEU A 81 5.72 6.25 -25.91
N GLU A 82 4.60 6.59 -26.54
CA GLU A 82 3.41 5.75 -26.60
C GLU A 82 3.70 4.50 -27.45
N GLY A 83 3.84 3.34 -26.78
CA GLY A 83 4.11 2.06 -27.43
C GLY A 83 5.56 1.56 -27.36
N GLU A 84 6.43 2.22 -26.59
CA GLU A 84 7.80 1.75 -26.37
C GLU A 84 7.81 0.42 -25.57
N ARG A 85 7.86 -0.70 -26.30
CA ARG A 85 8.04 -2.04 -25.72
C ARG A 85 9.53 -2.36 -25.65
N LYS A 86 10.14 -2.12 -24.50
CA LYS A 86 11.52 -2.54 -24.24
C LYS A 86 11.56 -4.01 -23.86
N GLN A 87 12.42 -4.78 -24.52
CA GLN A 87 12.69 -6.15 -24.13
C GLN A 87 13.53 -6.15 -22.85
N VAL A 88 12.97 -6.66 -21.76
CA VAL A 88 13.64 -6.75 -20.47
C VAL A 88 13.88 -8.22 -20.15
N THR A 89 15.11 -8.56 -19.78
CA THR A 89 15.47 -9.87 -19.25
C THR A 89 15.34 -9.83 -17.73
N VAL A 90 14.46 -10.67 -17.18
CA VAL A 90 14.31 -10.82 -15.72
C VAL A 90 15.04 -12.10 -15.30
N LEU A 91 16.04 -11.95 -14.43
CA LEU A 91 16.73 -13.08 -13.80
C LEU A 91 16.09 -13.34 -12.43
N PHE A 92 15.49 -14.51 -12.25
CA PHE A 92 15.09 -15.01 -10.94
C PHE A 92 16.20 -15.91 -10.41
N ALA A 93 16.76 -15.57 -9.25
CA ALA A 93 17.70 -16.41 -8.53
C ALA A 93 17.24 -16.54 -7.08
N ASP A 94 17.11 -17.78 -6.60
CA ASP A 94 16.95 -18.07 -5.18
C ASP A 94 18.33 -18.05 -4.54
N LEU A 95 18.54 -17.13 -3.60
CA LEU A 95 19.78 -17.05 -2.83
C LEU A 95 19.61 -17.86 -1.55
N LYS A 96 19.78 -19.19 -1.65
CA LYS A 96 19.85 -20.08 -0.49
C LYS A 96 21.30 -20.43 -0.19
N GLY A 97 21.73 -20.26 1.07
CA GLY A 97 23.07 -20.65 1.54
C GLY A 97 24.16 -19.57 1.46
N THR A 98 23.84 -18.31 1.17
CA THR A 98 24.82 -17.21 1.12
C THR A 98 25.46 -16.86 2.46
N MET A 99 24.93 -17.36 3.57
CA MET A 99 25.46 -17.11 4.91
C MET A 99 26.44 -18.18 5.42
N GLU A 100 26.58 -19.34 4.75
CA GLU A 100 27.52 -20.38 5.19
C GLU A 100 28.99 -19.97 4.95
N LEU A 101 29.26 -19.17 3.91
CA LEU A 101 30.61 -18.65 3.63
C LEU A 101 31.06 -17.50 4.55
N LEU A 102 30.15 -16.93 5.37
CA LEU A 102 30.50 -15.92 6.37
C LEU A 102 30.79 -16.52 7.75
N ALA A 103 30.60 -17.83 7.92
CA ALA A 103 30.71 -18.51 9.21
C ALA A 103 32.08 -19.20 9.43
N ASP A 104 32.93 -19.29 8.40
CA ASP A 104 34.16 -20.09 8.45
C ASP A 104 35.44 -19.23 8.54
N ASP A 105 35.45 -18.31 9.52
CA ASP A 105 36.65 -17.57 9.96
C ASP A 105 37.05 -17.97 11.40
N GLY A 106 36.92 -19.26 11.74
CA GLY A 106 37.29 -19.75 13.07
C GLY A 106 37.44 -21.26 13.11
N GLY A 107 38.65 -21.75 12.86
CA GLY A 107 38.95 -23.16 12.67
C GLY A 107 38.67 -24.09 13.85
N GLY A 108 38.55 -25.38 13.52
CA GLY A 108 38.52 -26.47 14.49
C GLY A 108 38.01 -27.76 13.87
N ALA A 109 38.90 -28.74 13.70
CA ALA A 109 38.66 -30.02 13.07
C ALA A 109 37.58 -30.90 13.73
N SER A 110 36.91 -31.74 12.93
CA SER A 110 36.80 -33.22 13.11
C SER A 110 35.42 -33.81 12.77
N LEU A 111 35.39 -34.49 11.62
CA LEU A 111 34.74 -35.78 11.30
C LEU A 111 33.37 -36.10 11.94
N ARG A 112 32.33 -36.16 11.09
CA ARG A 112 31.50 -37.37 10.89
C ARG A 112 30.53 -37.20 9.71
N GLY A 113 30.59 -38.15 8.79
CA GLY A 113 29.71 -38.17 7.62
C GLY A 113 28.29 -38.64 7.94
N HIS A 114 27.36 -38.35 7.04
CA HIS A 114 26.33 -39.30 6.63
C HIS A 114 25.66 -38.84 5.32
N ARG A 115 25.72 -39.76 4.35
CA ARG A 115 24.86 -39.96 3.16
C ARG A 115 23.69 -38.99 2.92
N GLN A 116 23.65 -38.51 1.69
CA GLN A 116 22.44 -38.07 0.98
C GLN A 116 21.31 -39.12 1.07
N PRO A 117 20.04 -38.68 1.08
CA PRO A 117 18.98 -39.38 0.37
C PRO A 117 18.52 -38.54 -0.82
N GLY A 118 18.42 -39.22 -1.97
CA GLY A 118 17.96 -38.68 -3.23
C GLY A 118 16.49 -38.27 -3.21
N TYR A 119 16.19 -37.36 -4.13
CA TYR A 119 14.84 -36.91 -4.48
C TYR A 119 14.05 -38.07 -5.12
N VAL A 120 12.77 -38.17 -4.74
CA VAL A 120 11.68 -38.61 -5.63
C VAL A 120 11.02 -37.35 -6.16
#